data_AF-A0A7C1JPU6-F1
#
_entry.id   AF-A0A7C1JPU6-F1
#
_cell.length_a   1.000
_cell.length_b   1.000
_cell.length_c   1.000
_cell.angle_alpha   90.00
_cell.angle_beta   90.00
_cell.angle_gamma   90.00
#
_symmetry.space_group_name_H-M   'P 1'
#
loop_
_entity.id
_entity.type
_entity.pdbx_description
1 polymer ?
#
loop_
_entity_poly.entity_id
_entity_poly.type
_entity_poly.pdbx_seq_one_letter_code
_entity_poly.pdbx_strand_id
1 'polypeptide(L)'
;MNWKSFGILVLLLGVLGVSISQATARTLLVYSPPSQISVRMYWLTTSGARREPYTLCASGDARWGCTAFCNEAGYPCEVSQTRAYPYTTNPVTIPIETDYLLDVVPSEMPIDPFHPTAIQAQAIAARSY
;
A
#
# COMPACT_ATOMS: atom_id res chain seq x y z
N MET A 1 51.70 -41.53 -40.60
CA MET A 1 50.47 -40.81 -40.19
C MET A 1 50.50 -40.70 -38.67
N ASN A 2 50.76 -39.52 -38.12
CA ASN A 2 51.19 -39.34 -36.72
C ASN A 2 50.00 -39.38 -35.74
N TRP A 3 49.91 -40.47 -34.98
CA TRP A 3 48.90 -40.73 -33.93
C TRP A 3 48.70 -39.55 -32.95
N LYS A 4 49.77 -38.80 -32.68
CA LYS A 4 49.76 -37.63 -31.77
C LYS A 4 48.90 -36.48 -32.28
N SER A 5 48.82 -36.28 -33.59
CA SER A 5 48.01 -35.20 -34.20
C SER A 5 46.51 -35.51 -34.18
N PHE A 6 46.14 -36.79 -34.17
CA PHE A 6 44.75 -37.23 -34.11
C PHE A 6 44.16 -37.01 -32.71
N GLY A 7 44.94 -37.26 -31.65
CA GLY A 7 44.52 -37.04 -30.26
C GLY A 7 44.27 -35.56 -29.92
N ILE A 8 45.08 -34.65 -30.47
CA ILE A 8 44.92 -33.20 -30.27
C ILE A 8 43.64 -32.69 -30.96
N LEU A 9 43.32 -33.22 -32.15
CA LEU A 9 42.12 -32.83 -32.89
C LEU A 9 40.84 -33.27 -32.16
N VAL A 10 40.84 -34.48 -31.59
CA VAL A 10 39.70 -35.01 -30.80
C VAL A 10 39.53 -34.22 -29.49
N LEU A 11 40.62 -33.80 -28.85
CA LEU A 11 40.56 -32.96 -27.65
C LEU A 11 39.98 -31.56 -27.95
N LEU A 12 40.35 -30.95 -29.07
CA LEU A 12 39.84 -29.64 -29.49
C LEU A 12 38.35 -29.67 -29.86
N LEU A 13 37.88 -30.76 -30.46
CA LEU A 13 36.45 -30.97 -30.76
C LEU A 13 35.61 -31.23 -29.50
N GLY A 14 36.18 -31.89 -28.48
CA GLY A 14 35.51 -32.12 -27.20
C GLY A 14 35.25 -30.85 -26.38
N VAL A 15 36.11 -29.83 -26.51
CA VAL A 15 35.98 -28.54 -25.80
C VAL A 15 34.98 -27.60 -26.48
N LEU A 16 34.62 -27.83 -27.75
CA LEU A 16 33.61 -27.04 -28.48
C LEU A 16 32.16 -27.50 -28.22
N GLY A 17 31.97 -28.63 -27.53
CA GLY A 17 30.66 -29.18 -27.17
C GLY A 17 30.05 -28.64 -25.88
N VAL A 18 30.52 -27.50 -25.36
CA VAL A 18 29.94 -26.89 -24.15
C VAL A 18 28.55 -26.37 -24.48
N SER A 19 27.53 -27.09 -24.03
CA SER A 19 26.13 -26.69 -24.08
C SER A 19 25.97 -25.31 -23.44
N ILE A 20 25.72 -24.28 -24.25
CA ILE A 20 25.40 -22.95 -23.74
C ILE A 20 23.98 -23.04 -23.17
N SER A 21 23.86 -23.09 -21.85
CA SER A 21 22.58 -22.95 -21.17
C SER A 21 21.99 -21.58 -21.51
N GLN A 22 21.00 -21.55 -22.40
CA GLN A 22 20.23 -20.34 -22.67
C GLN A 22 19.27 -20.10 -21.51
N ALA A 23 19.56 -19.08 -20.69
CA ALA A 23 18.61 -18.57 -19.73
C ALA A 23 17.66 -17.62 -20.47
N THR A 24 16.40 -18.03 -20.65
CA THR A 24 15.33 -17.10 -21.04
C THR A 24 15.04 -16.18 -19.85
N ALA A 25 15.38 -14.90 -19.98
CA ALA A 25 14.94 -13.88 -19.03
C ALA A 25 13.41 -13.84 -19.05
N ARG A 26 12.78 -14.18 -17.92
CA ARG A 26 11.34 -13.99 -17.75
C ARG A 26 11.07 -12.49 -17.68
N THR A 27 10.12 -12.01 -18.47
CA THR A 27 9.60 -10.66 -18.37
C THR A 27 9.19 -10.42 -16.91
N LEU A 28 9.77 -9.41 -16.26
CA LEU A 28 9.28 -8.97 -14.96
C LEU A 28 7.81 -8.61 -15.15
N LEU A 29 6.93 -9.22 -14.35
CA LEU A 29 5.58 -8.70 -14.19
C LEU A 29 5.75 -7.27 -13.68
N VAL A 30 5.52 -6.29 -14.55
CA VAL A 30 5.51 -4.88 -14.15
C VAL A 30 4.28 -4.72 -13.26
N TYR A 31 4.50 -4.69 -11.95
CA TYR A 31 3.44 -4.38 -11.01
C TYR A 31 3.00 -2.93 -11.26
N SER A 32 1.76 -2.77 -11.68
CA SER A 32 1.10 -1.47 -11.72
C SER A 32 0.26 -1.37 -10.45
N PRO A 33 0.66 -0.54 -9.48
CA PRO A 33 -0.13 -0.37 -8.27
C PRO A 33 -1.52 0.19 -8.60
N PRO A 34 -2.57 -0.21 -7.85
CA PRO A 34 -3.88 0.37 -8.02
C PRO A 34 -3.82 1.89 -7.78
N SER A 35 -4.72 2.62 -8.44
CA SER A 35 -4.90 4.06 -8.25
C SER A 35 -6.04 4.38 -7.28
N GLN A 36 -6.87 3.39 -6.94
CA GLN A 36 -8.06 3.52 -6.11
C GLN A 36 -8.14 2.39 -5.07
N ILE A 37 -8.80 2.69 -3.95
CA ILE A 37 -9.06 1.74 -2.87
C ILE A 37 -10.53 1.86 -2.41
N SER A 38 -11.15 0.74 -2.05
CA SER A 38 -12.48 0.71 -1.46
C SER A 38 -12.38 0.64 0.06
N VAL A 39 -12.86 1.67 0.76
CA VAL A 39 -12.82 1.76 2.22
C VAL A 39 -14.22 1.71 2.84
N ARG A 40 -14.32 1.17 4.05
CA ARG A 40 -15.54 1.15 4.86
C ARG A 40 -15.31 2.00 6.10
N MET A 41 -16.20 2.95 6.34
CA MET A 41 -16.12 3.79 7.53
C MET A 41 -17.20 3.41 8.55
N TYR A 42 -16.81 3.21 9.80
CA TYR A 42 -17.70 2.80 10.89
C TYR A 42 -17.74 3.85 11.99
N TRP A 43 -18.79 3.82 12.81
CA TRP A 43 -18.76 4.58 14.05
C TRP A 43 -17.74 3.93 14.98
N LEU A 44 -16.96 4.75 15.66
CA LEU A 44 -15.91 4.28 16.54
C LEU A 44 -16.25 4.58 18.01
N THR A 45 -15.65 3.81 18.91
CA THR A 45 -15.55 4.12 20.33
C THR A 45 -14.42 5.15 20.56
N THR A 46 -14.31 5.66 21.79
CA THR A 46 -13.21 6.56 22.18
C THR A 46 -11.83 5.90 22.07
N SER A 47 -11.76 4.57 22.04
CA SER A 47 -10.53 3.80 21.86
C SER A 47 -10.25 3.44 20.40
N GLY A 48 -11.03 3.94 19.44
CA GLY A 48 -10.89 3.63 18.02
C GLY A 48 -11.45 2.27 17.59
N ALA A 49 -12.08 1.51 18.49
CA ALA A 49 -12.74 0.26 18.12
C ALA A 49 -14.07 0.53 17.42
N ARG A 50 -14.57 -0.40 16.60
CA ARG A 50 -15.92 -0.29 16.03
C ARG A 50 -16.96 -0.29 17.15
N ARG A 51 -17.85 0.70 17.13
CA ARG A 51 -18.92 0.84 18.09
C ARG A 51 -20.05 -0.13 17.76
N GLU A 52 -20.60 -0.81 18.78
CA GLU A 52 -21.79 -1.66 18.61
C GLU A 52 -23.08 -0.83 18.68
N PRO A 53 -24.09 -1.12 17.83
CA PRO A 53 -24.03 -2.08 16.72
C PRO A 53 -23.10 -1.56 15.60
N TYR A 54 -22.35 -2.46 14.96
CA TYR A 54 -21.43 -2.09 13.86
C TYR A 54 -22.15 -1.39 12.71
N THR A 55 -22.15 -0.06 12.76
CA THR A 55 -22.90 0.79 11.85
C THR A 55 -21.95 1.54 10.95
N LEU A 56 -22.20 1.44 9.64
CA LEU A 56 -21.48 2.21 8.63
C LEU A 56 -21.90 3.68 8.70
N CYS A 57 -20.98 4.56 8.36
CA CYS A 57 -21.27 5.98 8.18
C CYS A 57 -22.12 6.20 6.93
N ALA A 58 -23.15 7.03 7.07
CA ALA A 58 -23.96 7.56 5.98
C ALA A 58 -23.54 9.01 5.67
N SER A 59 -23.94 9.50 4.49
CA SER A 59 -23.65 10.86 4.07
C SER A 59 -24.16 11.88 5.09
N GLY A 60 -23.29 12.82 5.49
CA GLY A 60 -23.64 13.83 6.50
C GLY A 60 -23.65 13.33 7.95
N ASP A 61 -23.33 12.05 8.20
CA ASP A 61 -23.14 11.56 9.56
C ASP A 61 -21.99 12.30 10.23
N ALA A 62 -22.26 12.81 11.43
CA ALA A 62 -21.29 13.59 12.20
C ALA A 62 -20.80 12.86 13.46
N ARG A 63 -21.01 11.54 13.57
CA ARG A 63 -20.61 10.72 14.74
C ARG A 63 -19.12 10.40 14.72
N TRP A 64 -18.54 10.13 15.88
CA TRP A 64 -17.14 9.71 16.01
C TRP A 64 -16.84 8.49 15.14
N GLY A 65 -15.76 8.57 14.36
CA GLY A 65 -15.41 7.58 13.34
C GLY A 65 -15.88 7.90 11.92
N CYS A 66 -16.95 8.68 11.74
CA CYS A 66 -17.47 9.08 10.43
C CYS A 66 -16.89 10.40 9.90
N THR A 67 -16.09 11.08 10.71
CA THR A 67 -15.87 12.53 10.78
C THR A 67 -17.10 13.17 11.43
N ALA A 68 -17.05 13.65 12.68
CA ALA A 68 -16.33 14.84 13.15
C ALA A 68 -15.73 14.70 14.56
N PHE A 69 -14.80 15.61 14.88
CA PHE A 69 -14.29 15.86 16.22
C PHE A 69 -15.08 17.03 16.84
N CYS A 70 -15.44 16.88 18.12
CA CYS A 70 -16.04 17.90 19.01
C CYS A 70 -17.57 18.11 19.03
N ASN A 71 -18.39 17.38 18.26
CA ASN A 71 -19.85 17.44 18.40
C ASN A 71 -20.45 16.27 19.22
N GLU A 72 -19.66 15.23 19.52
CA GLU A 72 -20.09 14.07 20.28
C GLU A 72 -19.56 14.12 21.72
N ALA A 73 -20.46 14.26 22.70
CA ALA A 73 -20.10 14.36 24.10
C ALA A 73 -19.39 13.08 24.59
N GLY A 74 -18.26 13.25 25.30
CA GLY A 74 -17.47 12.15 25.84
C GLY A 74 -16.45 11.54 24.87
N TYR A 75 -16.32 12.10 23.65
CA TYR A 75 -15.32 11.68 22.66
C TYR A 75 -14.16 12.68 22.56
N PRO A 76 -12.95 12.22 22.21
CA PRO A 76 -11.79 13.10 22.08
C PRO A 76 -12.06 14.24 21.08
N CYS A 77 -11.39 15.38 21.26
CA CYS A 77 -11.57 16.56 20.41
C CYS A 77 -10.16 17.04 20.02
N GLU A 78 -9.77 16.79 18.78
CA GLU A 78 -8.45 17.17 18.26
C GLU A 78 -8.51 18.47 17.43
N VAL A 79 -9.67 18.79 16.84
CA VAL A 79 -9.87 19.98 15.99
C VAL A 79 -11.21 20.63 16.28
N SER A 80 -11.28 21.96 16.45
CA SER A 80 -12.51 22.70 16.80
C SER A 80 -13.61 22.69 15.72
N GLN A 81 -13.41 22.00 14.59
CA GLN A 81 -14.31 21.99 13.45
C GLN A 81 -15.03 20.64 13.33
N THR A 82 -16.36 20.69 13.31
CA THR A 82 -17.18 19.55 12.91
C THR A 82 -17.08 19.33 11.40
N ARG A 83 -16.63 18.13 10.98
CA ARG A 83 -16.59 17.69 9.59
C ARG A 83 -17.45 16.45 9.46
N ALA A 84 -18.53 16.45 8.69
CA ALA A 84 -19.39 15.28 8.53
C ALA A 84 -18.87 14.35 7.42
N TYR A 85 -19.27 13.07 7.46
CA TYR A 85 -18.89 12.08 6.45
C TYR A 85 -19.20 12.59 5.03
N PRO A 86 -18.17 12.79 4.19
CA PRO A 86 -18.32 13.57 2.96
C PRO A 86 -18.88 12.74 1.79
N TYR A 87 -18.96 11.42 1.92
CA TYR A 87 -19.32 10.53 0.83
C TYR A 87 -20.80 10.13 0.86
N THR A 88 -21.37 9.91 -0.33
CA THR A 88 -22.77 9.52 -0.49
C THR A 88 -23.01 8.02 -0.30
N THR A 89 -21.96 7.20 -0.46
CA THR A 89 -22.01 5.74 -0.34
C THR A 89 -20.95 5.24 0.64
N ASN A 90 -21.21 4.10 1.27
CA ASN A 90 -20.25 3.40 2.13
C ASN A 90 -20.49 1.89 2.00
N PRO A 91 -19.55 1.10 1.43
CA PRO A 91 -18.17 1.44 1.10
C PRO A 91 -18.02 2.53 0.05
N VAL A 92 -16.91 3.27 0.10
CA VAL A 92 -16.55 4.30 -0.88
C VAL A 92 -15.26 3.91 -1.58
N THR A 93 -15.18 4.17 -2.89
CA THR A 93 -13.95 4.03 -3.67
C THR A 93 -13.31 5.40 -3.86
N ILE A 94 -12.08 5.57 -3.37
CA ILE A 94 -11.36 6.85 -3.37
C ILE A 94 -9.97 6.71 -4.00
N PRO A 95 -9.39 7.79 -4.53
CA PRO A 95 -8.01 7.79 -4.99
C PRO A 95 -7.03 7.49 -3.85
N ILE A 96 -6.03 6.65 -4.12
CA ILE A 96 -5.03 6.29 -3.10
C ILE A 96 -4.15 7.49 -2.73
N GLU A 97 -3.61 8.18 -3.73
CA GLU A 97 -2.57 9.20 -3.52
C GLU A 97 -3.10 10.53 -2.99
N THR A 98 -4.31 10.93 -3.40
CA THR A 98 -4.85 12.28 -3.10
C THR A 98 -5.82 12.30 -1.92
N ASP A 99 -6.31 11.15 -1.48
CA ASP A 99 -7.34 11.07 -0.45
C ASP A 99 -6.89 10.10 0.65
N TYR A 100 -6.73 8.81 0.32
CA TYR A 100 -6.42 7.77 1.32
C TYR A 100 -5.08 7.99 2.04
N LEU A 101 -3.98 8.18 1.30
CA LEU A 101 -2.65 8.33 1.91
C LEU A 101 -2.47 9.67 2.64
N LEU A 102 -3.22 10.70 2.25
CA LEU A 102 -3.19 11.99 2.94
C LEU A 102 -3.86 11.92 4.32
N ASP A 103 -4.77 10.97 4.54
CA ASP A 103 -5.34 10.72 5.87
C ASP A 103 -4.50 9.70 6.65
N VAL A 104 -4.15 8.55 6.05
CA VAL A 104 -3.48 7.45 6.77
C VAL A 104 -2.07 7.79 7.20
N VAL A 105 -1.25 8.38 6.33
CA VAL A 105 0.17 8.59 6.64
C VAL A 105 0.34 9.54 7.83
N PRO A 106 -0.31 10.71 7.89
CA PRO A 106 -0.18 11.61 9.04
C PRO A 106 -0.79 11.06 10.33
N SER A 107 -1.83 10.22 10.26
CA SER A 107 -2.43 9.58 11.44
C SER A 107 -1.54 8.50 12.05
N GLU A 108 -0.81 7.74 11.24
CA GLU A 108 0.10 6.67 11.71
C GLU A 108 1.51 7.20 12.03
N MET A 109 1.93 8.25 11.32
CA MET A 109 3.25 8.86 11.46
C MET A 109 3.13 10.38 11.37
N PRO A 110 3.16 11.11 12.49
CA PRO A 110 3.05 12.56 12.46
C PRO A 110 4.20 13.16 11.64
N ILE A 111 3.95 14.25 10.92
CA ILE A 111 4.95 14.86 10.01
C ILE A 111 6.15 15.38 10.80
N ASP A 112 5.91 15.97 11.97
CA ASP A 112 6.91 16.39 12.95
C ASP A 112 6.80 15.42 14.13
N PRO A 113 7.86 14.70 14.55
CA PRO A 113 9.31 14.94 14.39
C PRO A 113 10.02 14.13 13.29
N PHE A 114 9.30 13.52 12.36
CA PHE A 114 9.90 12.51 11.49
C PHE A 114 10.58 13.09 10.25
N HIS A 115 11.73 12.51 9.89
CA HIS A 115 12.45 12.89 8.67
C HIS A 115 11.60 12.54 7.42
N PRO A 116 11.59 13.36 6.35
CA PRO A 116 10.79 13.11 5.15
C PRO A 116 10.98 11.73 4.52
N THR A 117 12.18 11.15 4.57
CA THR A 117 12.45 9.78 4.10
C THR A 117 11.65 8.72 4.88
N ALA A 118 11.43 8.93 6.17
CA ALA A 118 10.64 8.03 6.99
C ALA A 118 9.15 8.14 6.65
N ILE A 119 8.65 9.37 6.43
CA ILE A 119 7.29 9.62 5.94
C ILE A 119 7.08 8.96 4.56
N GLN A 120 8.06 9.08 3.66
CA GLN A 120 8.02 8.42 2.36
C GLN A 120 7.97 6.89 2.49
N ALA A 121 8.77 6.32 3.40
CA ALA A 121 8.72 4.88 3.67
C ALA A 121 7.36 4.44 4.20
N GLN A 122 6.74 5.22 5.10
CA GLN A 122 5.40 4.97 5.61
C GLN A 122 4.34 5.05 4.50
N ALA A 123 4.42 6.04 3.59
CA ALA A 123 3.52 6.14 2.45
C ALA A 123 3.60 4.93 1.52
N ILE A 124 4.82 4.42 1.27
CA ILE A 124 5.02 3.20 0.48
C ILE A 124 4.43 1.97 1.19
N ALA A 125 4.62 1.87 2.51
CA ALA A 125 4.08 0.78 3.32
C ALA A 125 2.54 0.80 3.33
N ALA A 126 1.94 1.95 3.62
CA ALA A 126 0.49 2.14 3.65
C ALA A 126 -0.16 1.88 2.29
N ARG A 127 0.50 2.23 1.19
CA ARG A 127 0.04 1.92 -0.18
C ARG A 127 0.03 0.42 -0.47
N SER A 128 0.95 -0.33 0.14
CA SER A 128 1.18 -1.74 -0.18
C SER A 128 0.28 -2.69 0.61
N TYR A 129 -0.34 -2.21 1.69
CA TYR A 129 -1.24 -2.96 2.58
C TYR A 129 -2.68 -2.94 2.06
#